data_AF-A0A4R1W4W3-F1
#
_entry.id   AF-A0A4R1W4W3-F1
#
_cell.length_a   1.000
_cell.length_b   1.000
_cell.length_c   1.000
_cell.angle_alpha   90.00
_cell.angle_beta   90.00
_cell.angle_gamma   90.00
#
_symmetry.space_group_name_H-M   'P 1'
#
loop_
_entity.id
_entity.type
_entity.pdbx_description
1 polymer ?
#
loop_
_entity_poly.entity_id
_entity_poly.type
_entity_poly.pdbx_seq_one_letter_code
_entity_poly.pdbx_strand_id
1 'polypeptide(L)'
;MDTSLWWYVVLVLLVGLERVAELVVSLRNARWSFSRGGVEYGKGHYPFMVLLHTGFLAACVVEAIVADRPFIPTLGWTMLAVVVLAQGLRWWCISVLGHQWNTRVIVVPGLPLVASGPYKWLRHPNYVAVVAEGIALPLVHTAWITATLFLLLNIPLLAVRIRAEEAALDTALTK
;
A
#
# COMPACT_ATOMS: atom_id res chain seq x y z
N MET A 1 18.05 -6.17 -23.12
CA MET A 1 16.77 -5.95 -22.40
C MET A 1 15.71 -5.77 -23.45
N ASP A 2 14.76 -6.70 -23.47
CA ASP A 2 13.63 -6.67 -24.40
C ASP A 2 12.75 -5.44 -24.12
N THR A 3 12.04 -4.96 -25.13
CA THR A 3 11.15 -3.79 -25.00
C THR A 3 10.14 -3.98 -23.87
N SER A 4 9.72 -5.22 -23.60
CA SER A 4 8.78 -5.52 -22.53
C SER A 4 9.34 -5.24 -21.12
N LEU A 5 10.58 -5.65 -20.92
CA LEU A 5 11.27 -5.50 -19.64
C LEU A 5 11.58 -4.03 -19.35
N TRP A 6 11.91 -3.23 -20.37
CA TRP A 6 12.13 -1.79 -20.22
C TRP A 6 10.89 -1.05 -19.70
N TRP A 7 9.72 -1.24 -20.32
CA TRP A 7 8.51 -0.57 -19.84
C TRP A 7 8.08 -1.11 -18.48
N TYR A 8 8.34 -2.39 -18.19
CA TYR A 8 8.06 -2.96 -16.88
C TYR A 8 8.90 -2.30 -15.77
N VAL A 9 10.20 -2.08 -16.02
CA VAL A 9 11.06 -1.30 -15.10
C VAL A 9 10.52 0.11 -14.92
N VAL A 10 10.10 0.78 -16.00
CA VAL A 10 9.48 2.11 -15.91
C VAL A 10 8.20 2.07 -15.08
N LEU A 11 7.34 1.07 -15.24
CA LEU A 11 6.15 0.88 -14.41
C LEU A 11 6.51 0.76 -12.93
N VAL A 12 7.48 -0.08 -12.58
CA VAL A 12 7.91 -0.24 -11.17
C VAL A 12 8.50 1.05 -10.61
N LEU A 13 9.26 1.81 -11.42
CA LEU A 13 9.76 3.13 -11.03
C LEU A 13 8.63 4.14 -10.81
N LEU A 14 7.60 4.14 -11.66
CA LEU A 14 6.43 5.00 -11.49
C LEU A 14 5.68 4.66 -10.19
N VAL A 15 5.48 3.38 -9.89
CA VAL A 15 4.91 2.95 -8.61
C VAL A 15 5.81 3.38 -7.44
N GLY A 16 7.13 3.29 -7.60
CA GLY A 16 8.09 3.78 -6.61
C GLY A 16 7.97 5.29 -6.35
N LEU A 17 7.86 6.10 -7.40
CA LEU A 17 7.62 7.54 -7.27
C LEU A 17 6.29 7.86 -6.60
N GLU A 18 5.26 7.08 -6.88
CA GLU A 18 3.96 7.18 -6.20
C GLU A 18 4.08 6.84 -4.71
N ARG A 19 4.86 5.82 -4.32
CA ARG A 19 5.16 5.53 -2.90
C ARG A 19 5.78 6.76 -2.21
N VAL A 20 6.69 7.46 -2.90
CA VAL A 20 7.31 8.68 -2.36
C VAL A 20 6.28 9.80 -2.20
N ALA A 21 5.41 10.01 -3.19
CA ALA A 21 4.33 10.98 -3.10
C ALA A 21 3.40 10.69 -1.91
N GLU A 22 3.05 9.42 -1.71
CA GLU A 22 2.30 8.95 -0.55
C GLU A 22 2.99 9.25 0.78
N LEU A 23 4.30 9.00 0.88
CA LEU A 23 5.07 9.36 2.07
C LEU A 23 5.05 10.86 2.34
N VAL A 24 5.16 11.69 1.30
CA VAL A 24 5.06 13.16 1.44
C VAL A 24 3.69 13.56 1.97
N VAL A 25 2.61 13.00 1.42
CA VAL A 25 1.23 13.26 1.91
C VAL A 25 1.09 12.79 3.36
N SER A 26 1.59 11.60 3.69
CA SER A 26 1.53 11.04 5.05
C SER A 26 2.31 11.89 6.05
N LEU A 27 3.48 12.42 5.67
CA LEU A 27 4.24 13.32 6.56
C LEU A 27 3.50 14.64 6.79
N ARG A 28 2.87 15.21 5.76
CA ARG A 28 2.04 16.41 5.90
C ARG A 28 0.84 16.17 6.82
N ASN A 29 0.13 15.07 6.61
CA ASN A 29 -1.00 14.67 7.42
C ASN A 29 -0.59 14.34 8.86
N ALA A 30 0.56 13.69 9.07
CA ALA A 30 1.09 13.41 10.41
C ALA A 30 1.30 14.70 11.21
N ARG A 31 1.94 15.72 10.59
CA ARG A 31 2.13 17.03 11.22
C ARG A 31 0.79 17.67 11.60
N TRP A 32 -0.19 17.61 10.70
CA TRP A 32 -1.54 18.09 10.97
C TRP A 32 -2.19 17.35 12.15
N SER A 33 -2.14 16.01 12.16
CA SER A 33 -2.72 15.19 13.22
C SER A 33 -2.07 15.46 14.58
N PHE A 34 -0.74 15.52 14.65
CA PHE A 34 -0.03 15.83 15.90
C PHE A 34 -0.34 17.24 16.42
N SER A 35 -0.51 18.22 15.53
CA SER A 35 -0.91 19.58 15.92
C SER A 35 -2.30 19.64 16.58
N ARG A 36 -3.12 18.59 16.39
CA ARG A 36 -4.46 18.44 16.99
C ARG A 36 -4.50 17.41 18.12
N GLY A 37 -3.35 17.05 18.69
CA GLY A 37 -3.27 16.10 19.80
C GLY A 37 -3.34 14.64 19.35
N GLY A 38 -3.05 14.34 18.09
CA GLY A 38 -2.99 12.98 17.57
C GLY A 38 -1.98 12.12 18.32
N VAL A 39 -2.37 10.87 18.61
CA VAL A 39 -1.52 9.88 19.28
C VAL A 39 -1.16 8.80 18.27
N GLU A 40 0.12 8.48 18.18
CA GLU A 40 0.63 7.44 17.28
C GLU A 40 0.67 6.08 17.98
N TYR A 41 0.05 5.09 17.36
CA TYR A 41 -0.03 3.70 17.80
C TYR A 41 0.79 2.79 16.87
N GLY A 42 1.20 1.62 17.38
CA GLY A 42 1.79 0.59 16.52
C GLY A 42 3.17 0.91 15.92
N LYS A 43 3.95 1.83 16.50
CA LYS A 43 5.27 2.24 15.99
C LYS A 43 6.22 1.07 15.66
N GLY A 44 6.13 -0.03 16.40
CA GLY A 44 7.03 -1.19 16.24
C GLY A 44 6.94 -1.89 14.89
N HIS A 45 5.77 -1.95 14.25
CA HIS A 45 5.60 -2.68 12.98
C HIS A 45 5.81 -1.79 11.74
N TYR A 46 5.88 -0.46 11.89
CA TYR A 46 6.03 0.49 10.78
C TYR A 46 7.35 0.35 10.00
N PRO A 47 8.53 0.22 10.64
CA PRO A 47 9.79 0.02 9.91
C PRO A 47 9.79 -1.26 9.05
N PHE A 48 9.17 -2.34 9.56
CA PHE A 48 9.02 -3.59 8.80
C PHE A 48 8.14 -3.41 7.57
N MET A 49 7.08 -2.60 7.64
CA MET A 49 6.27 -2.29 6.47
C MET A 49 7.07 -1.52 5.42
N VAL A 50 7.82 -0.49 5.83
CA VAL A 50 8.66 0.29 4.92
C VAL A 50 9.70 -0.62 4.24
N LEU A 51 10.39 -1.46 5.02
CA LEU A 51 11.38 -2.40 4.49
C LEU A 51 10.75 -3.39 3.50
N LEU A 52 9.62 -3.99 3.88
CA LEU A 52 8.93 -4.97 3.03
C LEU A 52 8.50 -4.36 1.69
N HIS A 53 7.88 -3.18 1.70
CA HIS A 53 7.38 -2.55 0.47
C HIS A 53 8.51 -1.98 -0.40
N THR A 54 9.60 -1.49 0.22
CA THR A 54 10.78 -1.02 -0.52
C THR A 54 11.52 -2.21 -1.14
N GLY A 55 11.73 -3.27 -0.36
CA GLY A 55 12.33 -4.52 -0.84
C GLY A 55 11.49 -5.20 -1.91
N PHE A 56 10.15 -5.13 -1.81
CA PHE A 56 9.22 -5.63 -2.82
C PHE A 56 9.41 -4.99 -4.19
N LEU A 57 9.53 -3.66 -4.28
CA LEU A 57 9.76 -2.97 -5.55
C LEU A 57 11.10 -3.36 -6.16
N ALA A 58 12.15 -3.46 -5.34
CA ALA A 58 13.45 -3.94 -5.80
C ALA A 58 13.37 -5.39 -6.28
N ALA A 59 12.70 -6.27 -5.53
CA ALA A 59 12.53 -7.68 -5.86
C ALA A 59 11.77 -7.89 -7.17
N CYS A 60 10.75 -7.06 -7.47
CA CYS A 60 10.04 -7.10 -8.76
C CYS A 60 11.00 -6.96 -9.94
N VAL A 61 11.89 -5.96 -9.89
CA VAL A 61 12.88 -5.71 -10.95
C VAL A 61 13.96 -6.79 -10.96
N VAL A 62 14.48 -7.16 -9.79
CA VAL A 62 15.55 -8.16 -9.66
C VAL A 62 15.09 -9.52 -10.17
N GLU A 63 13.92 -10.00 -9.76
CA GLU A 63 13.41 -11.29 -10.23
C GLU A 63 13.15 -11.26 -11.74
N ALA A 64 12.53 -10.20 -12.26
CA ALA A 64 12.25 -10.10 -13.69
C ALA A 64 13.51 -10.16 -14.55
N ILE A 65 14.60 -9.52 -14.09
CA ILE A 65 15.89 -9.51 -14.80
C ILE A 65 16.67 -10.82 -14.59
N VAL A 66 16.84 -11.25 -13.34
CA VAL A 66 17.75 -12.38 -12.99
C VAL A 66 17.16 -13.73 -13.36
N ALA A 67 15.84 -13.90 -13.20
CA ALA A 67 15.15 -15.14 -13.56
C ALA A 67 14.60 -15.11 -15.01
N ASP A 68 14.99 -14.12 -15.80
CA ASP A 68 14.56 -13.90 -17.20
C ASP A 68 13.07 -14.14 -17.39
N ARG A 69 12.26 -13.51 -16.52
CA ARG A 69 10.83 -13.82 -16.45
C ARG A 69 10.15 -13.37 -17.74
N PRO A 70 9.33 -14.22 -18.40
CA PRO A 70 8.69 -13.82 -19.64
C PRO A 70 7.52 -12.86 -19.40
N PHE A 71 7.29 -11.96 -20.35
CA PHE A 71 6.03 -11.23 -20.46
C PHE A 71 5.01 -12.08 -21.22
N ILE A 72 3.95 -12.53 -20.52
CA ILE A 72 2.83 -13.23 -21.14
C ILE A 72 1.70 -12.22 -21.34
N PRO A 73 1.34 -11.81 -22.58
CA PRO A 73 0.45 -10.67 -22.81
C PRO A 73 -0.89 -10.73 -22.08
N THR A 74 -1.56 -11.89 -22.09
CA THR A 74 -2.86 -12.06 -21.42
C THR A 74 -2.77 -11.83 -19.92
N LEU A 75 -1.78 -12.44 -19.26
CA LEU A 75 -1.54 -12.24 -17.83
C LEU A 75 -1.05 -10.82 -17.55
N GLY A 76 -0.05 -10.35 -18.29
CA GLY A 76 0.63 -9.09 -18.07
C GLY A 76 -0.29 -7.88 -18.20
N TRP A 77 -1.12 -7.83 -19.25
CA TRP A 77 -2.10 -6.76 -19.42
C TRP A 77 -3.23 -6.83 -18.39
N THR A 78 -3.67 -8.03 -18.02
CA THR A 78 -4.67 -8.21 -16.94
C THR A 78 -4.12 -7.70 -15.62
N MET A 79 -2.88 -8.08 -15.27
CA MET A 79 -2.24 -7.65 -14.03
C MET A 79 -1.94 -6.15 -14.05
N LEU A 80 -1.56 -5.57 -15.19
CA LEU A 80 -1.42 -4.12 -15.32
C LEU A 80 -2.74 -3.40 -15.02
N ALA A 81 -3.86 -3.89 -15.55
CA ALA A 81 -5.17 -3.32 -15.24
C ALA A 81 -5.47 -3.40 -13.74
N VAL A 82 -5.13 -4.51 -13.08
CA VAL A 82 -5.27 -4.65 -11.61
C VAL A 82 -4.39 -3.66 -10.86
N VAL A 83 -3.14 -3.44 -11.29
CA VAL A 83 -2.24 -2.41 -10.70
C VAL A 83 -2.88 -1.03 -10.82
N VAL A 84 -3.36 -0.64 -12.00
CA VAL A 84 -3.99 0.66 -12.22
C VAL A 84 -5.24 0.83 -11.35
N LEU A 85 -6.09 -0.20 -11.26
CA LEU A 85 -7.27 -0.18 -10.40
C LEU A 85 -6.90 -0.10 -8.91
N ALA A 86 -5.84 -0.79 -8.48
CA ALA A 86 -5.34 -0.72 -7.11
C ALA A 86 -4.87 0.71 -6.77
N GLN A 87 -4.14 1.38 -7.65
CA GLN A 87 -3.75 2.78 -7.43
C GLN A 87 -4.93 3.72 -7.45
N GLY A 88 -5.89 3.52 -8.37
CA GLY A 88 -7.15 4.28 -8.37
C GLY A 88 -7.89 4.16 -7.04
N LEU A 89 -8.03 2.94 -6.51
CA LEU A 89 -8.65 2.70 -5.20
C LEU A 89 -7.86 3.35 -4.07
N ARG A 90 -6.52 3.28 -4.10
CA ARG A 90 -5.64 3.86 -3.08
C ARG A 90 -5.79 5.38 -3.01
N TRP A 91 -5.72 6.07 -4.14
CA TRP A 91 -5.90 7.52 -4.19
C TRP A 91 -7.33 7.96 -3.88
N TRP A 92 -8.31 7.11 -4.17
CA TRP A 92 -9.67 7.33 -3.70
C TRP A 92 -9.76 7.26 -2.17
N CYS A 93 -9.08 6.29 -1.54
CA CYS A 93 -8.99 6.23 -0.07
C CYS A 93 -8.27 7.45 0.52
N ILE A 94 -7.13 7.85 -0.07
CA ILE A 94 -6.36 9.02 0.36
C ILE A 94 -7.20 10.30 0.29
N SER A 95 -7.91 10.50 -0.82
CA SER A 95 -8.72 11.70 -1.02
C SER A 95 -9.93 11.75 -0.08
N VAL A 96 -10.58 10.62 0.17
CA VAL A 96 -11.75 10.51 1.07
C VAL A 96 -11.36 10.71 2.54
N LEU A 97 -10.26 10.13 2.99
CA LEU A 97 -9.76 10.32 4.36
C LEU A 97 -9.14 11.71 4.57
N GLY A 98 -8.61 12.33 3.51
CA GLY A 98 -7.98 13.65 3.56
C GLY A 98 -6.85 13.68 4.59
N HIS A 99 -6.96 14.58 5.57
CA HIS A 99 -5.95 14.75 6.63
C HIS A 99 -5.85 13.55 7.59
N GLN A 100 -6.90 12.72 7.68
CA GLN A 100 -6.89 11.52 8.53
C GLN A 100 -6.07 10.37 7.91
N TRP A 101 -5.75 10.44 6.61
CA TRP A 101 -4.95 9.40 5.96
C TRP A 101 -3.49 9.48 6.41
N ASN A 102 -2.94 8.35 6.83
CA ASN A 102 -1.53 8.27 7.18
C ASN A 102 -0.99 6.84 6.98
N THR A 103 0.28 6.71 6.59
CA THR A 103 0.94 5.40 6.55
C THR A 103 1.27 4.88 7.95
N ARG A 104 1.29 5.74 8.97
CA ARG A 104 1.38 5.42 10.40
C ARG A 104 -0.03 5.38 11.01
N VAL A 105 -0.23 4.64 12.09
CA VAL A 105 -1.52 4.65 12.80
C VAL A 105 -1.54 5.85 13.75
N ILE A 106 -2.15 6.96 13.34
CA ILE A 106 -2.29 8.16 14.17
C ILE A 106 -3.78 8.46 14.36
N VAL A 107 -4.22 8.46 15.61
CA VAL A 107 -5.63 8.75 15.95
C VAL A 107 -5.70 10.10 16.63
N VAL A 108 -6.55 10.99 16.10
CA VAL A 108 -6.85 12.30 16.69
C VAL A 108 -8.13 12.16 17.52
N PRO A 109 -8.09 12.38 18.85
CA PRO A 109 -9.28 12.26 19.69
C PRO A 109 -10.43 13.16 19.21
N GLY A 110 -11.66 12.63 19.25
CA GLY A 110 -12.87 13.38 18.89
C GLY A 110 -13.12 13.59 17.39
N LEU A 111 -12.26 13.08 16.48
CA LEU A 111 -12.58 13.06 15.05
C LEU A 111 -13.54 11.91 14.72
N PRO A 112 -14.59 12.14 13.92
CA PRO A 112 -15.50 11.08 13.50
C PRO A 112 -14.84 10.17 12.47
N LEU A 113 -15.23 8.89 12.50
CA LEU A 113 -14.85 7.92 11.48
C LEU A 113 -15.41 8.32 10.11
N VAL A 114 -14.59 8.18 9.07
CA VAL A 114 -15.00 8.41 7.69
C VAL A 114 -15.76 7.20 7.17
N ALA A 115 -17.04 7.39 6.82
CA ALA A 115 -17.93 6.36 6.28
C ALA A 115 -18.43 6.72 4.86
N SER A 116 -17.58 7.39 4.07
CA SER A 116 -17.89 7.82 2.69
C SER A 116 -16.95 7.15 1.67
N GLY A 117 -17.27 7.27 0.38
CA GLY A 117 -16.48 6.65 -0.69
C GLY A 117 -16.32 5.13 -0.50
N PRO A 118 -15.11 4.58 -0.65
CA PRO A 118 -14.88 3.13 -0.55
C PRO A 118 -15.11 2.58 0.86
N TYR A 119 -15.06 3.45 1.89
CA TYR A 119 -15.32 3.10 3.28
C TYR A 119 -16.78 2.78 3.58
N LYS A 120 -17.70 3.00 2.62
CA LYS A 120 -19.10 2.55 2.72
C LYS A 120 -19.25 1.04 2.59
N TRP A 121 -18.33 0.38 1.88
CA TRP A 121 -18.42 -1.05 1.57
C TRP A 121 -17.43 -1.90 2.34
N LEU A 122 -16.26 -1.33 2.67
CA LEU A 122 -15.17 -2.02 3.35
C LEU A 122 -14.63 -1.15 4.48
N ARG A 123 -14.25 -1.76 5.61
CA ARG A 123 -13.58 -1.02 6.69
C ARG A 123 -12.19 -0.53 6.28
N HIS A 124 -11.48 -1.35 5.50
CA HIS A 124 -10.08 -1.12 5.14
C HIS A 124 -9.79 -1.25 3.63
N PRO A 125 -10.45 -0.46 2.76
CA PRO A 125 -10.29 -0.54 1.31
C PRO A 125 -8.84 -0.28 0.84
N ASN A 126 -8.09 0.55 1.56
CA ASN A 126 -6.67 0.80 1.26
C ASN A 126 -5.81 -0.48 1.35
N TYR A 127 -6.09 -1.37 2.30
CA TYR A 127 -5.35 -2.63 2.41
C TYR A 127 -5.69 -3.62 1.30
N VAL A 128 -6.90 -3.54 0.73
CA VAL A 128 -7.24 -4.29 -0.49
C VAL A 128 -6.38 -3.84 -1.66
N ALA A 129 -6.19 -2.52 -1.82
CA ALA A 129 -5.28 -1.98 -2.84
C ALA A 129 -3.83 -2.48 -2.65
N VAL A 130 -3.33 -2.50 -1.41
CA VAL A 130 -1.98 -3.02 -1.10
C VAL A 130 -1.83 -4.50 -1.49
N VAL A 131 -2.80 -5.34 -1.13
CA VAL A 131 -2.74 -6.78 -1.47
C VAL A 131 -2.85 -6.99 -2.98
N ALA A 132 -3.77 -6.27 -3.64
CA ALA A 132 -3.94 -6.34 -5.09
C ALA A 132 -2.68 -5.92 -5.85
N GLU A 133 -2.05 -4.80 -5.47
CA GLU A 133 -0.76 -4.35 -6.03
C GLU A 133 0.34 -5.37 -5.78
N GLY A 134 0.43 -5.91 -4.56
CA GLY A 134 1.42 -6.91 -4.16
C GLY A 134 1.41 -8.18 -5.00
N ILE A 135 0.23 -8.58 -5.48
CA ILE A 135 0.05 -9.70 -6.40
C ILE A 135 0.32 -9.26 -7.84
N ALA A 136 -0.31 -8.18 -8.25
CA ALA A 136 -0.40 -7.83 -9.66
C ALA A 136 0.91 -7.28 -10.21
N LEU A 137 1.56 -6.36 -9.50
CA LEU A 137 2.78 -5.69 -9.98
C LEU A 137 3.90 -6.68 -10.38
N PRO A 138 4.28 -7.68 -9.55
CA PRO A 138 5.24 -8.68 -9.97
C PRO A 138 4.72 -9.58 -11.10
N LEU A 139 3.43 -9.96 -11.07
CA LEU A 139 2.85 -10.83 -12.09
C LEU A 139 2.67 -10.19 -13.47
N VAL A 140 2.78 -8.86 -13.58
CA VAL A 140 2.89 -8.18 -14.89
C VAL A 140 4.00 -8.81 -15.75
N HIS A 141 5.11 -9.18 -15.12
CA HIS A 141 6.24 -9.86 -15.77
C HIS A 141 6.47 -11.25 -15.16
N THR A 142 5.40 -11.98 -14.80
CA THR A 142 5.41 -13.35 -14.26
C THR A 142 6.31 -13.61 -13.04
N ALA A 143 6.67 -12.58 -12.27
CA ALA A 143 7.54 -12.69 -11.08
C ALA A 143 6.81 -13.29 -9.85
N TRP A 144 6.34 -14.52 -9.98
CA TRP A 144 5.48 -15.17 -8.99
C TRP A 144 6.18 -15.44 -7.65
N ILE A 145 7.52 -15.51 -7.61
CA ILE A 145 8.25 -15.70 -6.35
C ILE A 145 8.09 -14.43 -5.50
N THR A 146 8.32 -13.26 -6.08
CA THR A 146 8.13 -11.96 -5.43
C THR A 146 6.69 -11.78 -4.98
N ALA A 147 5.72 -12.11 -5.84
CA ALA A 147 4.30 -12.06 -5.48
C ALA A 147 3.98 -12.92 -4.25
N THR A 148 4.46 -14.16 -4.25
CA THR A 148 4.20 -15.14 -3.19
C THR A 148 4.88 -14.73 -1.88
N LEU A 149 6.17 -14.40 -1.92
CA LEU A 149 6.92 -13.97 -0.74
C LEU A 149 6.35 -12.67 -0.15
N PHE A 150 5.99 -11.71 -1.01
CA PHE A 150 5.34 -10.49 -0.56
C PHE A 150 4.04 -10.81 0.18
N LEU A 151 3.16 -11.65 -0.38
CA LEU A 151 1.91 -12.02 0.30
C LEU A 151 2.14 -12.71 1.65
N LEU A 152 3.06 -13.68 1.70
CA LEU A 152 3.37 -14.43 2.92
C LEU A 152 3.87 -13.53 4.04
N LEU A 153 4.60 -12.46 3.70
CA LEU A 153 5.12 -11.48 4.67
C LEU A 153 4.10 -10.36 4.97
N ASN A 154 3.37 -9.92 3.95
CA ASN A 154 2.48 -8.76 4.03
C ASN A 154 1.18 -9.08 4.76
N ILE A 155 0.60 -10.27 4.57
CA ILE A 155 -0.67 -10.64 5.22
C ILE A 155 -0.57 -10.61 6.75
N PRO A 156 0.43 -11.27 7.39
CA PRO A 156 0.59 -11.19 8.84
C PRO A 156 0.86 -9.77 9.33
N LEU A 157 1.66 -9.01 8.60
CA LEU A 157 2.01 -7.63 8.95
C LEU A 157 0.80 -6.70 8.89
N LEU A 158 -0.03 -6.83 7.85
CA LEU A 158 -1.30 -6.12 7.75
C LEU A 158 -2.27 -6.56 8.84
N ALA A 159 -2.32 -7.83 9.21
CA ALA A 159 -3.18 -8.30 10.30
C ALA A 159 -2.80 -7.65 11.65
N VAL A 160 -1.50 -7.54 11.95
CA VAL A 160 -1.01 -6.82 13.14
C VAL A 160 -1.40 -5.34 13.07
N ARG A 161 -1.21 -4.70 11.91
CA ARG A 161 -1.57 -3.29 11.70
C ARG A 161 -3.06 -3.04 11.89
N ILE A 162 -3.92 -3.82 11.24
CA ILE A 162 -5.38 -3.71 11.32
C ILE A 162 -5.83 -3.84 12.78
N ARG A 163 -5.32 -4.82 13.52
CA ARG A 163 -5.67 -4.99 14.94
C ARG A 163 -5.23 -3.78 15.78
N ALA A 164 -4.05 -3.24 15.53
CA ALA A 164 -3.55 -2.06 16.23
C ALA A 164 -4.39 -0.80 15.91
N GLU A 165 -4.81 -0.65 14.66
CA GLU A 165 -5.67 0.44 14.21
C GLU A 165 -7.07 0.34 14.81
N GLU A 166 -7.71 -0.83 14.74
CA GLU A 166 -9.05 -1.04 15.31
C GLU A 166 -9.06 -0.82 16.83
N ALA A 167 -8.06 -1.34 17.56
CA ALA A 167 -7.95 -1.10 19.00
C ALA A 167 -7.75 0.39 19.35
N ALA A 168 -7.00 1.12 18.51
CA ALA A 168 -6.79 2.56 18.70
C ALA A 168 -8.07 3.36 18.43
N LEU A 169 -8.82 3.00 17.39
CA LEU A 169 -10.11 3.64 17.07
C LEU A 169 -11.15 3.35 18.15
N ASP A 170 -11.26 2.12 18.64
CA ASP A 170 -12.20 1.75 19.71
C ASP A 170 -11.94 2.56 20.98
N THR A 171 -10.67 2.75 21.36
CA THR A 171 -10.26 3.55 22.52
C THR A 171 -10.60 5.03 22.36
N ALA A 172 -10.52 5.56 21.13
CA ALA A 172 -10.78 6.96 20.85
C ALA A 172 -12.27 7.30 20.71
N LEU A 173 -13.13 6.30 20.44
CA LEU A 173 -14.58 6.46 20.35
C LEU A 173 -15.30 6.23 21.69
N THR A 174 -14.67 5.55 22.64
CA THR A 174 -15.23 5.30 23.98
C THR A 174 -14.89 6.38 25.02
N LYS A 175 -14.07 7.37 24.65
CA LYS A 175 -13.72 8.54 25.47
C LYS A 175 -14.32 9.81 24.88
#